data_AF-A0A353FB95-F1
#
_entry.id   AF-A0A353FB95-F1
#
_cell.length_a   1.000
_cell.length_b   1.000
_cell.length_c   1.000
_cell.angle_alpha   90.00
_cell.angle_beta   90.00
_cell.angle_gamma   90.00
#
_symmetry.space_group_name_H-M   'P 1'
#
loop_
_entity.id
_entity.type
_entity.pdbx_description
1 polymer ?
#
loop_
_entity_poly.entity_id
_entity_poly.type
_entity_poly.pdbx_seq_one_letter_code
_entity_poly.pdbx_strand_id
1 'polypeptide(L)' 'MKSFALISCLCLAMLSAAQPPSRVVTHDIDNFWTAYDSITTTQDTTRQLHFIRTLYIDKGSEGLKAF' A
#
# COMPACT_ATOMS: atom_id res chain seq x y z
N MET A 1 21.32 -34.56 24.10
CA MET A 1 21.44 -34.23 22.65
C MET A 1 20.08 -34.20 21.95
N LYS A 2 19.28 -35.29 21.99
CA LYS A 2 17.95 -35.36 21.34
C LYS A 2 16.96 -34.28 21.81
N SER A 3 16.87 -34.04 23.12
CA SER A 3 16.00 -33.01 23.71
C SER A 3 16.42 -31.59 23.35
N PHE A 4 17.73 -31.35 23.16
CA PHE A 4 18.26 -30.04 22.77
C PHE A 4 17.95 -29.73 21.30
N ALA A 5 18.04 -30.75 20.42
CA ALA A 5 17.61 -30.65 19.04
C ALA A 5 16.10 -30.39 18.91
N LEU A 6 15.29 -31.01 19.79
CA LEU A 6 13.84 -30.81 19.82
C LEU A 6 13.45 -29.40 20.24
N ILE A 7 14.11 -28.85 21.27
CA ILE A 7 13.91 -27.46 21.71
C ILE A 7 14.35 -26.49 20.60
N SER A 8 15.50 -26.74 19.97
CA SER A 8 15.99 -25.92 18.86
C SER A 8 15.02 -25.93 17.66
N CYS A 9 14.44 -27.08 17.34
CA CYS A 9 13.47 -27.20 16.24
C CYS A 9 12.15 -26.48 16.56
N LEU A 10 11.70 -26.59 17.81
CA LEU A 10 10.49 -25.91 18.28
C LEU A 10 10.65 -24.38 18.29
N CYS A 11 11.82 -23.86 18.68
CA CYS A 11 12.12 -22.43 18.60
C CYS A 11 12.10 -21.92 17.16
N LEU A 12 12.71 -22.62 16.21
CA LEU A 12 12.70 -22.20 14.79
C LEU A 12 11.28 -22.12 14.21
N ALA A 13 10.40 -23.06 14.58
CA ALA A 13 9.02 -23.07 14.10
C ALA A 13 8.23 -21.82 14.57
N MET A 14 8.49 -21.34 15.79
CA MET A 14 7.79 -20.16 16.33
C MET A 14 8.26 -18.84 15.70
N LEU A 15 9.51 -18.73 15.25
CA LEU A 15 9.98 -17.54 14.51
C LEU A 15 9.34 -17.43 13.12
N SER A 16 9.09 -18.55 12.44
CA SER A 16 8.47 -18.56 11.11
C SER A 16 7.00 -18.13 11.14
N ALA A 17 6.28 -18.39 12.24
CA ALA A 17 4.88 -18.02 12.39
C ALA A 17 4.66 -16.53 12.74
N ALA A 18 5.71 -15.78 13.03
CA ALA A 18 5.65 -14.37 13.45
C ALA A 18 5.75 -13.37 12.28
N GLN A 19 5.60 -13.80 11.03
CA GLN A 19 5.63 -12.88 9.89
C GLN A 19 4.43 -11.92 9.97
N PRO A 20 4.65 -10.60 10.02
CA PRO A 20 3.56 -9.65 10.01
C PRO A 20 2.74 -9.84 8.72
N PRO A 21 1.41 -9.76 8.78
CA PRO A 21 0.58 -9.86 7.59
C PRO A 21 1.03 -8.81 6.57
N SER A 22 1.09 -9.20 5.30
CA SER A 22 1.38 -8.26 4.23
C SER A 22 0.35 -7.14 4.25
N ARG A 23 0.81 -5.91 4.51
CA ARG A 23 -0.07 -4.75 4.53
C ARG A 23 -0.42 -4.37 3.11
N VAL A 24 -1.62 -4.75 2.67
CA VAL A 24 -2.18 -4.29 1.40
C VAL A 24 -2.72 -2.87 1.57
N VAL A 25 -2.23 -1.94 0.77
CA VAL A 25 -2.71 -0.56 0.73
C VAL A 25 -3.72 -0.42 -0.39
N THR A 26 -4.95 -0.01 -0.06
CA THR A 26 -6.06 0.08 -1.03
C THR A 26 -6.59 1.50 -1.23
N HIS A 27 -6.27 2.46 -0.34
CA HIS A 27 -6.82 3.82 -0.42
C HIS A 27 -6.38 4.59 -1.68
N ASP A 28 -5.32 4.16 -2.35
CA ASP A 28 -4.93 4.71 -3.65
C ASP A 28 -6.01 4.48 -4.72
N ILE A 29 -6.79 3.41 -4.59
CA ILE A 29 -7.93 3.12 -5.49
C ILE A 29 -9.04 4.15 -5.28
N ASP A 30 -9.35 4.49 -4.02
CA ASP A 30 -10.39 5.49 -3.69
C ASP A 30 -9.95 6.89 -4.14
N ASN A 31 -8.68 7.23 -3.90
CA ASN A 31 -8.06 8.48 -4.34
C ASN A 31 -8.09 8.61 -5.88
N PHE A 32 -7.82 7.53 -6.59
CA PHE A 32 -7.87 7.49 -8.05
C PHE A 32 -9.28 7.83 -8.57
N TRP A 33 -10.32 7.15 -8.08
CA TRP A 33 -11.69 7.40 -8.53
C TRP A 33 -12.15 8.82 -8.19
N THR A 34 -11.76 9.35 -7.02
CA THR A 34 -12.05 10.73 -6.65
C THR A 34 -11.42 11.74 -7.63
N ALA A 35 -10.16 11.51 -8.02
CA ALA A 35 -9.48 12.35 -9.01
C ALA A 35 -10.14 12.22 -10.39
N TYR A 36 -10.45 10.99 -10.81
CA TYR A 36 -11.07 10.69 -12.10
C TYR A 36 -12.44 11.38 -12.26
N ASP A 37 -13.32 11.27 -11.26
CA ASP A 37 -14.65 11.91 -11.29
C ASP A 37 -14.52 13.45 -11.38
N SER A 38 -13.55 14.02 -10.66
CA SER A 38 -13.27 15.46 -10.71
C SER A 38 -12.74 15.91 -12.08
N ILE A 39 -11.89 15.10 -12.70
CA ILE A 39 -11.29 15.39 -14.02
C ILE A 39 -12.34 15.30 -15.12
N THR A 40 -13.15 14.24 -15.13
CA THR A 40 -14.14 13.99 -16.20
C THR A 40 -15.27 15.01 -16.24
N THR A 41 -15.54 15.68 -15.11
CA THR A 41 -16.54 16.75 -15.00
C THR A 41 -15.98 18.15 -15.24
N THR A 42 -14.67 18.27 -15.47
CA THR A 42 -13.98 19.55 -15.61
C THR A 42 -13.39 19.71 -17.00
N GLN A 43 -13.62 20.83 -17.68
CA GLN A 43 -13.05 21.10 -19.02
C GLN A 43 -11.68 21.78 -18.97
N ASP A 44 -11.40 22.55 -17.92
CA ASP A 44 -10.13 23.26 -17.75
C ASP A 44 -8.99 22.26 -17.47
N THR A 45 -8.08 22.12 -18.42
CA THR A 45 -6.94 21.19 -18.35
C THR A 45 -5.98 21.51 -17.20
N THR A 46 -5.81 22.78 -16.84
CA THR A 46 -4.98 23.15 -15.68
C THR A 46 -5.62 22.66 -14.38
N ARG A 47 -6.95 22.77 -14.28
CA ARG A 47 -7.69 22.23 -13.12
C ARG A 47 -7.70 20.71 -13.10
N GLN A 48 -7.79 20.05 -14.26
CA GLN A 48 -7.65 18.59 -14.35
C GLN A 48 -6.27 18.13 -13.83
N LEU A 49 -5.19 18.81 -14.25
CA LEU A 49 -3.83 18.54 -13.76
C LEU A 49 -3.72 18.78 -12.25
N HIS A 50 -4.37 19.81 -11.74
CA HIS A 50 -4.43 20.07 -10.31
C HIS A 50 -5.12 18.93 -9.55
N PHE A 51 -6.22 18.39 -10.08
CA PHE A 51 -6.94 17.27 -9.44
C PHE A 51 -6.12 15.98 -9.40
N ILE A 52 -5.50 15.56 -10.51
CA ILE A 52 -4.69 14.34 -10.49
C ILE A 52 -3.53 14.49 -9.49
N ARG A 53 -2.92 15.67 -9.43
CA ARG A 53 -1.82 15.95 -8.50
C ARG A 53 -2.28 15.87 -7.05
N THR A 54 -3.30 16.63 -6.68
CA THR A 54 -3.69 16.83 -5.28
C THR A 54 -4.60 15.75 -4.71
N LEU A 55 -5.41 15.09 -5.54
CA LEU A 55 -6.36 14.07 -5.09
C LEU A 55 -5.79 12.65 -5.18
N TYR A 56 -4.83 12.40 -6.08
CA TYR A 56 -4.24 11.06 -6.26
C TYR A 56 -2.75 11.01 -5.93
N ILE A 57 -1.90 11.78 -6.63
CA ILE A 57 -0.44 11.64 -6.52
C ILE A 57 0.09 12.06 -5.14
N ASP A 58 -0.25 13.26 -4.67
CA ASP A 58 0.27 13.77 -3.39
C ASP A 58 -0.25 12.96 -2.19
N LYS A 59 -1.49 12.44 -2.31
CA LYS A 59 -2.14 11.56 -1.32
C LYS A 59 -1.77 10.09 -1.47
N GLY A 60 -0.97 9.75 -2.48
CA GLY A 60 -0.59 8.39 -2.80
C GLY A 60 0.22 7.71 -1.70
N SER A 61 0.11 6.39 -1.64
CA SER A 61 0.99 5.55 -0.82
C SER A 61 2.47 5.71 -1.24
N GLU A 62 3.36 5.28 -0.34
CA GLU A 62 4.81 5.22 -0.66
C GLU A 62 5.09 4.36 -1.89
N GLY A 63 4.30 3.31 -2.12
CA GLY A 63 4.41 2.46 -3.29
C GLY A 63 4.09 3.21 -4.58
N LEU A 64 3.05 4.05 -4.58
CA LEU A 64 2.70 4.89 -5.73
C LEU A 64 3.75 6.00 -5.97
N LYS A 65 4.28 6.60 -4.90
CA LYS A 65 5.27 7.68 -4.98
C LYS A 65 6.66 7.24 -5.42
N ALA A 66 6.93 5.93 -5.39
CA ALA A 66 8.22 5.38 -5.80
C ALA A 66 8.41 5.29 -7.33
N PHE A 67 7.37 5.60 -8.13
CA PHE A 67 7.38 5.60 -9.60
C PHE A 67 7.11 7.00 -10.16
#